data_AF-A0A921AUG8-F1
#
_entry.id   AF-A0A921AUG8-F1
#
_cell.length_a   1.000
_cell.length_b   1.000
_cell.length_c   1.000
_cell.angle_alpha   90.00
_cell.angle_beta   90.00
_cell.angle_gamma   90.00
#
_symmetry.space_group_name_H-M   'P 1'
#
loop_
_entity.id
_entity.type
_entity.pdbx_description
1 polymer ?
#
loop_
_entity_poly.entity_id
_entity_poly.type
_entity_poly.pdbx_seq_one_letter_code
_entity_poly.pdbx_strand_id
1 'polypeptide(L)'
;MLNVPDSWEHTTAQSQGVDMVLLQEKASNTIMTITLTPIAMSAKDFATQSAANMKNGGFTVSEVSPIGNAYMVTLQKQGMTGVTYMGSNGKAASAIMVLSASPDSIEKAKELLKKGFKPLDPDLYPSSF
;
A
#
# COMPACT_ATOMS: atom_id res chain seq x y z
N MET A 1 -9.83 10.48 -1.03
CA MET A 1 -9.09 11.61 -1.63
C MET A 1 -7.69 11.64 -1.02
N LEU A 2 -6.65 11.75 -1.85
CA LEU A 2 -5.27 11.95 -1.42
C LEU A 2 -4.80 13.28 -1.99
N ASN A 3 -4.25 14.15 -1.13
CA ASN A 3 -3.61 15.38 -1.62
C ASN A 3 -2.19 15.04 -2.10
N VAL A 4 -1.99 14.97 -3.40
CA VAL A 4 -0.72 14.58 -4.04
C VAL A 4 0.16 15.82 -4.18
N PRO A 5 1.42 15.82 -3.71
CA PRO A 5 2.31 16.97 -3.88
C PRO A 5 2.69 17.15 -5.35
N ASP A 6 2.95 18.39 -5.77
CA ASP A 6 3.32 18.71 -7.16
C ASP A 6 4.60 18.00 -7.64
N SER A 7 5.48 17.59 -6.71
CA SER A 7 6.69 16.82 -7.02
C SER A 7 6.44 15.34 -7.33
N TRP A 8 5.21 14.86 -7.18
CA TRP A 8 4.81 13.48 -7.43
C TRP A 8 4.00 13.40 -8.71
N GLU A 9 4.37 12.46 -9.57
CA GLU A 9 3.55 12.06 -10.71
C GLU A 9 2.53 11.02 -10.25
N HIS A 10 1.32 11.03 -10.81
CA HIS A 10 0.35 9.98 -10.55
C HIS A 10 -0.40 9.55 -11.82
N THR A 11 -0.76 8.28 -11.86
CA THR A 11 -1.61 7.70 -12.89
C THR A 11 -2.67 6.83 -12.24
N THR A 12 -3.82 6.73 -12.89
CA THR A 12 -4.88 5.81 -12.48
C THR A 12 -5.01 4.73 -13.54
N ALA A 13 -5.21 3.50 -13.09
CA ALA A 13 -5.41 2.34 -13.94
C ALA A 13 -6.54 1.50 -13.38
N GLN A 14 -7.35 0.93 -14.28
CA GLN A 14 -8.31 -0.11 -13.94
C GLN A 14 -7.94 -1.36 -14.72
N SER A 15 -7.80 -2.48 -14.02
CA SER A 15 -7.51 -3.76 -14.66
C SER A 15 -8.23 -4.88 -13.93
N GLN A 16 -8.99 -5.68 -14.67
CA GLN A 16 -9.73 -6.83 -14.13
C GLN A 16 -10.59 -6.49 -12.89
N GLY A 17 -11.18 -5.30 -12.86
CA GLY A 17 -11.99 -4.82 -11.73
C GLY A 17 -11.19 -4.31 -10.53
N VAL A 18 -9.86 -4.30 -10.58
CA VAL A 18 -9.00 -3.66 -9.58
C VAL A 18 -8.77 -2.21 -9.99
N ASP A 19 -9.11 -1.28 -9.11
CA ASP A 19 -8.71 0.11 -9.23
C ASP A 19 -7.31 0.28 -8.65
N MET A 20 -6.43 0.97 -9.37
CA MET A 20 -5.08 1.28 -8.92
C MET A 20 -4.76 2.75 -9.16
N VAL A 21 -4.17 3.37 -8.14
CA VAL A 21 -3.45 4.64 -8.27
C VAL A 21 -1.97 4.36 -8.08
N LEU A 22 -1.15 4.70 -9.07
CA LEU A 22 0.30 4.68 -8.98
C LEU A 22 0.78 6.11 -8.79
N LEU A 23 1.57 6.35 -7.75
CA LEU A 23 2.26 7.61 -7.51
C LEU A 23 3.76 7.39 -7.48
N GLN A 24 4.52 8.30 -8.09
CA GLN A 24 5.97 8.23 -8.15
C GLN A 24 6.60 9.58 -7.85
N GLU A 25 7.57 9.57 -6.94
CA GLU A 25 8.47 10.69 -6.68
C GLU A 25 9.83 10.33 -7.28
N LYS A 26 10.20 11.02 -8.37
CA LYS A 26 11.39 10.67 -9.16
C LYS A 26 12.70 11.00 -8.45
N ALA A 27 12.73 12.05 -7.62
CA ALA A 27 13.95 12.55 -7.00
C ALA A 27 14.54 11.57 -5.96
N SER A 28 13.67 10.87 -5.24
CA SER A 28 13.99 9.88 -4.20
C SER A 28 13.78 8.44 -4.66
N ASN A 29 13.35 8.25 -5.92
CA ASN A 29 12.98 6.95 -6.47
C ASN A 29 11.95 6.22 -5.57
N THR A 30 10.91 6.94 -5.16
CA THR A 30 9.85 6.41 -4.30
C THR A 30 8.61 6.12 -5.11
N ILE A 31 8.06 4.93 -4.91
CA ILE A 31 6.85 4.45 -5.57
C ILE A 31 5.81 4.19 -4.48
N MET A 32 4.60 4.72 -4.67
CA MET A 32 3.43 4.39 -3.87
C MET A 32 2.35 3.84 -4.79
N THR A 33 1.72 2.74 -4.40
CA THR A 33 0.51 2.24 -5.06
C THR A 33 -0.62 2.18 -4.05
N ILE A 34 -1.83 2.51 -4.50
CA ILE A 34 -3.07 2.33 -3.76
C ILE A 34 -3.96 1.48 -4.64
N THR A 35 -4.32 0.29 -4.17
CA THR A 35 -5.20 -0.63 -4.89
C THR A 35 -6.49 -0.84 -4.13
N LEU A 36 -7.57 -1.03 -4.88
CA LEU A 36 -8.87 -1.47 -4.38
C LEU A 36 -9.32 -2.66 -5.22
N THR A 37 -9.56 -3.78 -4.55
CA THR A 37 -9.94 -5.04 -5.17
C THR A 37 -11.35 -5.41 -4.70
N PRO A 38 -12.32 -5.64 -5.61
CA PRO A 38 -13.68 -6.03 -5.26
C PRO A 38 -13.73 -7.53 -4.89
N ILE A 39 -13.22 -7.87 -3.73
CA ILE A 39 -13.16 -9.23 -3.20
C ILE A 39 -13.70 -9.29 -1.78
N ALA A 40 -14.60 -10.24 -1.53
CA ALA A 40 -15.17 -10.48 -0.22
C ALA A 40 -14.28 -11.43 0.59
N MET A 41 -13.43 -10.86 1.45
CA MET A 41 -12.55 -11.61 2.36
C MET A 41 -12.16 -10.78 3.57
N SER A 42 -11.68 -11.43 4.63
CA SER A 42 -11.15 -10.72 5.79
C SER A 42 -9.83 -10.00 5.47
N ALA A 43 -9.50 -8.94 6.21
CA ALA A 43 -8.23 -8.23 6.04
C ALA A 43 -7.03 -9.17 6.29
N LYS A 44 -7.17 -10.14 7.21
CA LYS A 44 -6.14 -11.12 7.53
C LYS A 44 -5.87 -12.08 6.38
N ASP A 45 -6.93 -12.61 5.76
CA ASP A 45 -6.81 -13.53 4.64
C ASP A 45 -6.23 -12.80 3.43
N PHE A 46 -6.71 -11.58 3.16
CA PHE A 46 -6.17 -10.74 2.09
C PHE A 46 -4.68 -10.44 2.30
N ALA A 47 -4.27 -10.09 3.52
CA ALA A 47 -2.88 -9.82 3.83
C ALA A 47 -1.99 -11.06 3.71
N THR A 48 -2.50 -12.21 4.16
CA THR A 48 -1.79 -13.50 4.04
C THR A 48 -1.58 -13.89 2.58
N GLN A 49 -2.63 -13.77 1.77
CA GLN A 49 -2.56 -14.06 0.33
C GLN A 49 -1.65 -13.06 -0.39
N SER A 50 -1.75 -11.77 -0.08
CA SER A 50 -0.92 -10.72 -0.67
C SER A 50 0.57 -10.91 -0.33
N ALA A 51 0.89 -11.25 0.93
CA ALA A 51 2.25 -11.55 1.34
C ALA A 51 2.81 -12.78 0.60
N ALA A 52 2.00 -13.84 0.41
CA ALA A 52 2.40 -15.00 -0.39
C ALA A 52 2.64 -14.63 -1.86
N ASN A 53 1.78 -13.82 -2.46
CA ASN A 53 1.94 -13.33 -3.82
C ASN A 53 3.20 -12.47 -3.99
N MET A 54 3.51 -11.60 -3.03
CA MET A 54 4.74 -10.80 -3.05
C MET A 54 5.99 -11.69 -2.94
N LYS A 55 5.99 -12.72 -2.09
CA LYS A 55 7.07 -13.71 -2.02
C LYS A 55 7.26 -14.43 -3.35
N ASN A 56 6.17 -14.87 -3.97
CA ASN A 56 6.18 -15.48 -5.31
C ASN A 56 6.69 -14.50 -6.39
N GLY A 57 6.44 -13.21 -6.23
CA GLY A 57 6.96 -12.12 -7.07
C GLY A 57 8.43 -11.75 -6.81
N GLY A 58 9.13 -12.50 -5.95
CA GLY A 58 10.56 -12.32 -5.67
C GLY A 58 10.89 -11.23 -4.65
N PHE A 59 9.93 -10.84 -3.80
CA PHE A 59 10.21 -10.00 -2.64
C PHE A 59 10.60 -10.85 -1.43
N THR A 60 11.56 -10.37 -0.63
CA THR A 60 11.67 -10.78 0.77
C THR A 60 10.57 -10.06 1.53
N VAL A 61 9.72 -10.79 2.27
CA VAL A 61 8.55 -10.23 2.96
C VAL A 61 8.56 -10.68 4.41
N SER A 62 8.31 -9.74 5.34
CA SER A 62 8.18 -10.05 6.77
C SER A 62 6.97 -10.95 7.06
N GLU A 63 6.83 -11.34 8.33
CA GLU A 63 5.55 -11.85 8.81
C GLU A 63 4.47 -10.78 8.75
N VAL A 64 3.23 -11.24 8.54
CA VAL A 64 2.03 -10.39 8.55
C VAL A 64 1.79 -9.93 9.98
N SER A 65 1.81 -8.62 10.20
CA SER A 65 1.65 -8.00 11.52
C SER A 65 0.37 -7.16 11.56
N PRO A 66 -0.43 -7.22 12.64
CA PRO A 66 -1.62 -6.38 12.77
C PRO A 66 -1.25 -4.91 12.97
N ILE A 67 -2.07 -4.01 12.45
CA ILE A 67 -1.96 -2.54 12.65
C ILE A 67 -3.37 -1.93 12.70
N GLY A 68 -3.85 -1.64 13.92
CA GLY A 68 -5.24 -1.22 14.11
C GLY A 68 -6.23 -2.28 13.61
N ASN A 69 -7.12 -1.90 12.70
CA ASN A 69 -8.08 -2.75 12.00
C ASN A 69 -7.54 -3.44 10.73
N ALA A 70 -6.26 -3.22 10.39
CA ALA A 70 -5.63 -3.68 9.17
C ALA A 70 -4.38 -4.53 9.47
N TYR A 71 -3.64 -4.90 8.43
CA TYR A 71 -2.40 -5.65 8.51
C TYR A 71 -1.30 -4.98 7.71
N MET A 72 -0.04 -5.23 8.09
CA MET A 72 1.12 -4.74 7.39
C MET A 72 2.19 -5.82 7.20
N VAL A 73 3.02 -5.62 6.19
CA VAL A 73 4.29 -6.32 5.98
C VAL A 73 5.36 -5.31 5.58
N THR A 74 6.61 -5.61 5.90
CA THR A 74 7.76 -4.96 5.25
C THR A 74 8.27 -5.83 4.12
N LEU A 75 8.83 -5.19 3.11
CA LEU A 75 9.30 -5.85 1.89
C LEU A 75 10.67 -5.33 1.46
N GLN A 76 11.43 -6.18 0.77
CA GLN A 76 12.72 -5.84 0.17
C GLN A 76 12.87 -6.53 -1.20
N LYS A 77 13.35 -5.78 -2.19
CA LYS A 77 13.68 -6.30 -3.53
C LYS A 77 14.67 -5.38 -4.24
N GLN A 78 15.75 -5.96 -4.79
CA GLN A 78 16.71 -5.25 -5.66
C GLN A 78 17.19 -3.89 -5.10
N GLY A 79 17.57 -3.84 -3.83
CA GLY A 79 18.06 -2.61 -3.18
C GLY A 79 16.97 -1.63 -2.74
N MET A 80 15.68 -1.92 -3.02
CA MET A 80 14.55 -1.18 -2.46
C MET A 80 14.01 -1.87 -1.22
N THR A 81 13.57 -1.07 -0.26
CA THR A 81 12.78 -1.51 0.90
C THR A 81 11.39 -0.88 0.84
N GLY A 82 10.47 -1.41 1.61
CA GLY A 82 9.10 -0.93 1.59
C GLY A 82 8.22 -1.45 2.70
N VAL A 83 7.00 -0.94 2.70
CA VAL A 83 5.91 -1.35 3.57
C VAL A 83 4.64 -1.49 2.72
N THR A 84 3.84 -2.50 3.01
CA THR A 84 2.50 -2.63 2.46
C THR A 84 1.49 -2.71 3.60
N TYR A 85 0.47 -1.86 3.55
CA TYR A 85 -0.69 -1.86 4.42
C TYR A 85 -1.87 -2.50 3.70
N MET A 86 -2.62 -3.38 4.35
CA MET A 86 -3.69 -4.17 3.76
C MET A 86 -4.91 -4.17 4.68
N GLY A 87 -6.05 -3.72 4.14
CA GLY A 87 -7.32 -3.65 4.86
C GLY A 87 -8.47 -4.25 4.07
N SER A 88 -9.62 -4.41 4.72
CA SER A 88 -10.84 -4.94 4.11
C SER A 88 -12.06 -4.55 4.92
N ASN A 89 -13.16 -4.24 4.23
CA ASN A 89 -14.48 -4.02 4.81
C ASN A 89 -15.40 -5.27 4.69
N GLY A 90 -14.84 -6.42 4.27
CA GLY A 90 -15.57 -7.66 4.04
C GLY A 90 -16.27 -7.78 2.67
N LYS A 91 -16.33 -6.70 1.88
CA LYS A 91 -16.86 -6.68 0.51
C LYS A 91 -15.80 -6.35 -0.54
N ALA A 92 -14.82 -5.55 -0.15
CA ALA A 92 -13.64 -5.20 -0.93
C ALA A 92 -12.41 -5.19 -0.01
N ALA A 93 -11.23 -5.33 -0.61
CA ALA A 93 -9.96 -5.25 0.06
C ALA A 93 -9.10 -4.16 -0.58
N SER A 94 -8.22 -3.53 0.20
CA SER A 94 -7.32 -2.51 -0.29
C SER A 94 -5.88 -2.80 0.11
N ALA A 95 -4.92 -2.35 -0.70
CA ALA A 95 -3.52 -2.31 -0.32
C ALA A 95 -2.90 -0.95 -0.63
N ILE A 96 -2.05 -0.46 0.28
CA ILE A 96 -1.16 0.66 0.03
C ILE A 96 0.27 0.16 0.16
N MET A 97 1.00 0.08 -0.94
CA MET A 97 2.42 -0.30 -0.95
C MET A 97 3.28 0.93 -1.18
N VAL A 98 4.31 1.11 -0.37
CA VAL A 98 5.36 2.10 -0.53
C VAL A 98 6.69 1.37 -0.70
N LEU A 99 7.43 1.71 -1.75
CA LEU A 99 8.75 1.20 -2.08
C LEU A 99 9.71 2.36 -2.31
N SER A 100 10.92 2.29 -1.75
CA SER A 100 11.97 3.27 -2.00
C SER A 100 13.36 2.66 -1.81
N ALA A 101 14.36 3.29 -2.40
CA ALA A 101 15.76 3.00 -2.10
C ALA A 101 16.23 3.60 -0.75
N SER A 102 15.42 4.48 -0.14
CA SER A 102 15.78 5.22 1.08
C SER A 102 14.71 5.04 2.18
N PRO A 103 15.10 4.59 3.39
CA PRO A 103 14.19 4.53 4.54
C PRO A 103 13.53 5.87 4.86
N ASP A 104 14.27 6.98 4.78
CA ASP A 104 13.73 8.33 5.03
C ASP A 104 12.61 8.69 4.06
N SER A 105 12.69 8.18 2.83
CA SER A 105 11.67 8.44 1.81
C SER A 105 10.41 7.60 2.02
N ILE A 106 10.54 6.42 2.66
CA ILE A 106 9.40 5.65 3.15
C ILE A 106 8.68 6.44 4.25
N GLU A 107 9.41 7.02 5.20
CA GLU A 107 8.80 7.83 6.27
C GLU A 107 8.09 9.08 5.73
N LYS A 108 8.68 9.77 4.74
CA LYS A 108 8.01 10.89 4.05
C LYS A 108 6.71 10.46 3.35
N ALA A 109 6.71 9.29 2.70
CA ALA A 109 5.51 8.74 2.08
C ALA A 109 4.43 8.36 3.12
N LYS A 110 4.83 7.83 4.28
CA LYS A 110 3.90 7.60 5.40
C LYS A 110 3.33 8.90 5.94
N GLU A 111 4.14 9.95 6.08
CA GLU A 111 3.65 11.27 6.48
C GLU A 111 2.64 11.86 5.49
N LEU A 112 2.87 11.66 4.19
CA LEU A 112 1.90 12.02 3.15
C LEU A 112 0.55 11.35 3.41
N LEU A 113 0.57 10.03 3.66
CA LEU A 113 -0.65 9.28 3.97
C LEU A 113 -1.33 9.79 5.23
N LYS A 114 -0.57 9.98 6.32
CA LYS A 114 -1.09 10.50 7.60
C LYS A 114 -1.79 11.86 7.47
N LYS A 115 -1.21 12.77 6.68
CA LYS A 115 -1.70 14.16 6.57
C LYS A 115 -2.74 14.32 5.46
N GLY A 116 -2.61 13.56 4.38
CA GLY A 116 -3.30 13.80 3.12
C GLY A 116 -4.31 12.71 2.72
N PHE A 117 -4.27 11.51 3.30
CA PHE A 117 -5.13 10.42 2.89
C PHE A 117 -6.44 10.40 3.67
N LYS A 118 -7.55 10.64 2.96
CA LYS A 118 -8.91 10.61 3.50
C LYS A 118 -9.74 9.61 2.69
N PRO A 119 -9.78 8.32 3.08
CA PRO A 119 -10.55 7.33 2.35
C PRO A 119 -12.06 7.60 2.49
N LEU A 120 -12.83 7.24 1.46
CA LEU A 120 -14.30 7.32 1.52
C LEU A 120 -14.88 6.25 2.46
N ASP A 121 -14.24 5.09 2.48
CA ASP A 121 -14.55 3.99 3.38
C ASP A 121 -13.31 3.73 4.26
N PRO A 122 -13.34 4.12 5.55
CA PRO A 122 -12.19 3.98 6.44
C PRO A 122 -11.90 2.52 6.82
N ASP A 123 -12.85 1.60 6.72
CA ASP A 123 -12.64 0.19 7.09
C ASP A 123 -11.70 -0.53 6.10
N LEU A 124 -11.52 0.03 4.91
CA LEU A 124 -10.60 -0.47 3.91
C LEU A 124 -9.12 -0.18 4.24
N TYR A 125 -8.81 0.71 5.18
CA TYR A 125 -7.45 1.22 5.39
C TYR A 125 -7.09 1.21 6.89
N PRO A 126 -5.79 1.18 7.25
CA PRO A 126 -5.39 1.26 8.64
C PRO A 126 -5.82 2.60 9.25
N SER A 127 -6.27 2.57 10.51
CA SER A 127 -6.54 3.77 11.30
C SER A 127 -5.30 4.64 11.56
N SER A 128 -4.09 4.10 11.36
CA SER A 128 -2.80 4.79 11.51
C SER A 128 -1.73 4.16 10.62
N PHE A 129 -0.91 4.99 9.96
CA PHE A 129 0.20 4.57 9.10
C PHE A 129 1.56 4.54 9.81
#